data_AF-A0A412PKU6-F1
#
_entry.id   AF-A0A412PKU6-F1
#
_cell.length_a   1.000
_cell.length_b   1.000
_cell.length_c   1.000
_cell.angle_alpha   90.00
_cell.angle_beta   90.00
_cell.angle_gamma   90.00
#
_symmetry.space_group_name_H-M   'P 1'
#
loop_
_entity.id
_entity.type
_entity.pdbx_description
1 polymer ?
#
loop_
_entity_poly.entity_id
_entity_poly.type
_entity_poly.pdbx_seq_one_letter_code
_entity_poly.pdbx_strand_id
1 'polypeptide(L)' 'MENYEYFEKGYERIWQNFKFSFRVYQANIVFQRRLCVETLEEIDRLHKEYLRCYGVSTYGLYRRYLNMVERNYELIR' A
#
# COMPACT_ATOMS: atom_id res chain seq x y z
N MET A 1 18.62 -2.85 -14.84
CA MET A 1 17.30 -3.16 -14.26
C MET A 1 17.19 -2.79 -12.77
N GLU A 2 18.15 -2.06 -12.20
CA GLU A 2 18.19 -1.76 -10.75
C GLU A 2 17.11 -0.78 -10.26
N ASN A 3 16.62 0.12 -11.12
CA ASN A 3 15.61 1.10 -10.72
C ASN A 3 14.24 0.48 -10.38
N TYR A 4 13.83 -0.60 -11.04
CA TYR A 4 12.50 -1.17 -10.82
C TYR A 4 12.39 -1.87 -9.45
N GLU A 5 13.45 -2.57 -9.04
CA GLU A 5 13.50 -3.23 -7.72
C GLU A 5 13.45 -2.21 -6.58
N TYR A 6 14.11 -1.05 -6.74
CA TYR A 6 14.03 0.04 -5.76
C TYR A 6 12.59 0.52 -5.55
N PHE A 7 11.85 0.76 -6.64
CA PHE A 7 10.45 1.20 -6.53
C PHE A 7 9.55 0.12 -5.94
N GLU A 8 9.73 -1.14 -6.35
CA GLU A 8 8.95 -2.26 -5.80
C GLU A 8 9.17 -2.44 -4.29
N LYS A 9 10.42 -2.29 -3.80
CA LYS A 9 10.73 -2.34 -2.36
C LYS A 9 9.99 -1.28 -1.55
N GLY A 10 9.74 -0.10 -2.12
CA GLY A 10 8.95 0.96 -1.47
C GLY A 10 7.52 0.51 -1.19
N TYR A 11 6.85 -0.06 -2.18
CA TYR A 11 5.49 -0.59 -2.02
C TYR A 11 5.47 -1.83 -1.12
N GLU A 12 6.43 -2.75 -1.27
CA GLU A 12 6.51 -3.95 -0.43
C GLU A 12 6.66 -3.60 1.05
N ARG A 13 7.43 -2.56 1.38
CA ARG A 13 7.53 -2.06 2.75
C ARG A 13 6.18 -1.61 3.32
N ILE A 14 5.42 -0.82 2.55
CA ILE A 14 4.06 -0.40 2.94
C ILE A 14 3.19 -1.63 3.20
N TRP A 15 3.24 -2.61 2.30
CA TRP A 15 2.46 -3.85 2.41
C TRP A 15 2.81 -4.68 3.64
N GLN A 16 4.09 -4.82 3.96
CA GLN A 16 4.53 -5.57 5.15
C GLN A 16 4.07 -4.88 6.44
N ASN A 17 4.18 -3.55 6.50
CA ASN A 17 3.67 -2.75 7.62
C ASN A 17 2.16 -2.91 7.77
N PHE A 18 1.42 -2.82 6.66
CA PHE A 18 -0.03 -3.05 6.65
C PHE A 18 -0.37 -4.43 7.22
N LYS A 19 0.22 -5.51 6.70
CA LYS A 19 -0.06 -6.88 7.17
C LYS A 19 0.20 -7.04 8.67
N PHE A 20 1.31 -6.48 9.15
CA PHE A 20 1.63 -6.54 10.57
C PHE A 20 0.55 -5.83 11.40
N SER A 21 0.29 -4.56 11.11
CA SER A 21 -0.69 -3.75 11.84
C SER A 21 -2.11 -4.32 11.74
N PHE A 22 -2.47 -4.87 10.58
CA PHE A 22 -3.78 -5.47 10.34
C PHE A 22 -4.04 -6.69 11.24
N ARG A 23 -3.01 -7.51 11.49
CA ARG A 23 -3.07 -8.63 12.44
C ARG A 23 -3.15 -8.13 13.88
N VAL A 24 -2.42 -7.08 14.23
CA VAL A 24 -2.50 -6.45 15.57
C VAL A 24 -3.93 -5.96 15.85
N TYR A 25 -4.61 -5.40 14.85
CA TYR A 25 -5.97 -4.89 14.98
C TYR A 25 -7.07 -5.94 14.75
N GLN A 26 -6.78 -7.24 14.70
CA GLN A 26 -7.78 -8.28 14.39
C GLN A 26 -9.05 -8.26 15.24
N ALA A 27 -8.96 -7.79 16.49
CA ALA A 27 -10.10 -7.70 17.41
C ALA A 27 -10.85 -6.35 17.33
N ASN A 28 -10.38 -5.40 16.51
CA ASN A 28 -10.98 -4.08 16.37
C ASN A 28 -11.17 -3.68 14.90
N ILE A 29 -12.39 -3.93 14.44
CA ILE A 29 -12.82 -3.70 13.06
C ILE A 29 -12.70 -2.23 12.62
N VAL A 30 -12.90 -1.29 13.55
CA VAL A 30 -12.80 0.15 13.25
C VAL A 30 -11.35 0.53 12.95
N PHE A 31 -10.39 0.04 13.73
CA PHE A 31 -8.97 0.27 13.46
C PHE A 31 -8.50 -0.44 12.18
N GLN A 32 -8.98 -1.63 11.88
CA GLN A 32 -8.62 -2.28 10.62
C GLN A 32 -9.13 -1.52 9.39
N ARG A 33 -10.38 -1.03 9.42
CA ARG A 33 -10.93 -0.19 8.34
C ARG A 33 -10.13 1.09 8.16
N ARG A 34 -9.78 1.76 9.27
CA ARG A 34 -8.95 2.96 9.25
C ARG A 34 -7.57 2.68 8.66
N LEU A 35 -6.93 1.60 9.08
CA LEU A 35 -5.63 1.18 8.57
C LEU A 35 -5.65 0.95 7.05
N CYS A 36 -6.69 0.32 6.51
CA CYS A 36 -6.86 0.17 5.06
C CYS A 36 -6.87 1.52 4.35
N VAL A 37 -7.68 2.48 4.81
CA VAL A 37 -7.77 3.82 4.21
C VAL A 37 -6.42 4.54 4.26
N GLU A 38 -5.77 4.57 5.42
CA GLU A 38 -4.46 5.22 5.60
C GLU A 38 -3.38 4.58 4.70
N THR A 39 -3.42 3.26 4.53
CA THR A 39 -2.48 2.53 3.68
C THR A 39 -2.72 2.83 2.19
N LEU A 40 -3.98 2.93 1.76
CA LEU A 40 -4.32 3.32 0.38
C LEU A 40 -3.80 4.73 0.05
N GLU A 41 -3.93 5.66 0.99
CA GLU A 41 -3.38 7.01 0.87
C GLU A 41 -1.84 7.01 0.83
N GLU A 42 -1.18 6.13 1.58
CA GLU A 42 0.28 5.98 1.54
C GLU A 42 0.76 5.44 0.17
N ILE A 43 0.06 4.44 -0.38
CA ILE A 43 0.33 3.88 -1.71
C ILE A 43 0.18 4.95 -2.81
N ASP A 44 -0.89 5.75 -2.75
CA ASP A 44 -1.12 6.84 -3.70
C ASP A 44 -0.05 7.95 -3.59
N ARG A 45 0.32 8.33 -2.36
CA ARG A 45 1.42 9.29 -2.14
C ARG A 45 2.74 8.79 -2.72
N LEU A 46 3.08 7.51 -2.49
CA LEU A 46 4.31 6.94 -3.02
C LEU A 46 4.35 6.94 -4.55
N HIS A 47 3.24 6.60 -5.20
CA HIS A 47 3.13 6.67 -6.66
C HIS A 47 3.39 8.09 -7.20
N LYS A 48 2.73 9.09 -6.59
CA LYS A 48 2.90 10.50 -6.94
C LYS A 48 4.32 11.00 -6.69
N GLU A 49 4.94 10.57 -5.60
CA GLU A 49 6.33 10.90 -5.26
C GLU A 49 7.29 10.33 -6.31
N TYR A 50 7.15 9.06 -6.67
CA TYR A 50 8.00 8.44 -7.69
C TYR A 50 7.86 9.09 -9.06
N LEU A 51 6.63 9.44 -9.44
CA LEU A 51 6.41 10.20 -10.67
C LEU A 51 7.04 11.59 -10.61
N ARG A 52 6.89 12.32 -9.50
CA ARG A 52 7.39 13.69 -9.34
C ARG A 52 8.91 13.78 -9.23
N CYS A 53 9.52 12.92 -8.42
CA CYS A 53 10.94 13.02 -8.07
C CYS A 53 11.85 12.30 -9.08
N TYR A 54 11.35 11.23 -9.71
CA TYR A 54 12.15 10.38 -10.59
C TYR A 54 11.62 10.30 -12.02
N GLY A 55 10.44 10.87 -12.32
CA GLY A 55 9.81 10.76 -13.64
C GLY A 55 9.34 9.34 -13.97
N VAL A 56 9.29 8.44 -12.99
CA VAL A 56 8.96 7.02 -13.21
C VAL A 56 7.52 6.76 -12.85
N SER A 57 6.72 6.37 -13.85
CA SER A 57 5.39 5.85 -13.60
C SER A 57 5.46 4.43 -13.05
N THR A 58 5.02 4.27 -11.80
CA THR A 58 4.94 2.98 -11.11
C THR A 58 3.51 2.44 -11.08
N TYR A 59 2.68 2.81 -12.06
CA TYR A 59 1.24 2.51 -12.07
C TYR A 59 0.91 1.01 -11.90
N GLY A 60 1.69 0.12 -12.51
CA GLY A 60 1.51 -1.33 -12.35
C GLY A 60 1.71 -1.80 -10.90
N LEU A 61 2.74 -1.30 -10.22
CA LEU A 61 2.97 -1.56 -8.80
C LEU A 61 1.86 -0.94 -7.95
N TYR A 62 1.57 0.33 -8.18
CA TYR A 62 0.47 1.05 -7.53
C TYR A 62 -0.83 0.24 -7.56
N ARG A 63 -1.29 -0.18 -8.74
CA ARG A 63 -2.53 -0.97 -8.89
C ARG A 63 -2.47 -2.30 -8.16
N ARG A 64 -1.34 -3.02 -8.23
CA ARG A 64 -1.17 -4.30 -7.56
C ARG A 64 -1.35 -4.16 -6.04
N TYR A 65 -0.63 -3.24 -5.42
CA TYR A 65 -0.66 -3.06 -3.97
C TYR A 65 -1.96 -2.42 -3.49
N LEU A 66 -2.53 -1.49 -4.25
CA LEU A 66 -3.85 -0.91 -3.99
C LEU A 66 -4.91 -2.02 -3.91
N ASN A 67 -5.00 -2.87 -4.94
CA ASN A 67 -5.97 -3.96 -4.98
C ASN A 67 -5.79 -4.95 -3.81
N MET A 68 -4.55 -5.18 -3.35
CA MET A 68 -4.29 -6.06 -2.21
C MET A 68 -4.87 -5.49 -0.91
N VAL A 69 -4.78 -4.18 -0.69
CA VAL A 69 -5.37 -3.51 0.48
C VAL A 69 -6.90 -3.42 0.35
N GLU A 70 -7.42 -3.08 -0.82
CA GLU A 70 -8.87 -3.00 -1.09
C GLU A 70 -9.58 -4.34 -0.80
N ARG A 71 -8.99 -5.47 -1.23
CA ARG A 71 -9.54 -6.81 -0.91
C ARG A 71 -9.65 -7.05 0.59
N ASN A 72 -8.71 -6.56 1.39
CA ASN A 72 -8.80 -6.69 2.84
C ASN A 72 -9.94 -5.81 3.39
N TYR A 73 -10.08 -4.58 2.88
CA TYR A 73 -11.18 -3.70 3.27
C TYR A 73 -12.55 -4.31 2.98
N GLU A 74 -12.73 -4.95 1.82
CA GLU A 74 -13.97 -5.64 1.43
C GLU A 74 -14.28 -6.84 2.33
N LEU A 75 -13.27 -7.59 2.79
CA LEU A 75 -13.44 -8.72 3.71
C LEU A 75 -13.85 -8.31 5.12
N ILE A 76 -13.60 -7.04 5.49
CA ILE A 76 -13.98 -6.46 6.78
C ILE A 76 -15.38 -5.82 6.71
N ARG A 77 -16.05 -5.87 5.55
CA ARG A 77 -17.29 -5.15 5.34
C ARG A 77 -18.47 -5.78 6.06
#